data_AF-A0A966QIR6-F1
#
_entry.id   AF-A0A966QIR6-F1
#
_cell.length_a   1.000
_cell.length_b   1.000
_cell.length_c   1.000
_cell.angle_alpha   90.00
_cell.angle_beta   90.00
_cell.angle_gamma   90.00
#
_symmetry.space_group_name_H-M   'P 1'
#
loop_
_entity.id
_entity.type
_entity.pdbx_description
1 polymer ?
#
loop_
_entity_poly.entity_id
_entity_poly.type
_entity_poly.pdbx_seq_one_letter_code
_entity_poly.pdbx_strand_id
1 'polypeptide(L)'
;PNMLDAALDGSFMGLYVQGEDIVQSDPNTVHVADGLMAMECLVVQDLFLNETAKYAHVFLPGTSFLEKDGTFTNAERRINRVRPAMRPQTGKHEWEAVCDLAEAMGFAMRWNTSSEIMDEIAKLTPTFSGVSFDYLDRVGSVQWPCNEANPTGTPIMHRDRFVRGLGKFTPTPYVPTEERSTRKFPLLLTTGRILSQYNVGAQTRRTKNVKWHPEDILEIHPADAEERGVREGEEVTISSRVGATVLRAHITDRVAPGVVYTTFHHPVSGANVVTTENSDWATNCPEYKVTAVQVSPGRSASTVELDHPEHRLGALVRMANQIARQWAADSSADAVSATVYHLENFWEHDMRVDLARAVDTGSVTVDDLVIEAVRRLTVHA
;
A
#
# COMPACT_ATOMS: atom_id res chain seq x y z
N PRO A 1 -0.56 -12.41 -0.03
CA PRO A 1 0.09 -13.61 -0.64
C PRO A 1 -0.82 -14.35 -1.63
N ASN A 2 -1.88 -15.03 -1.18
CA ASN A 2 -2.67 -15.92 -2.06
C ASN A 2 -3.25 -15.25 -3.32
N MET A 3 -3.72 -14.00 -3.24
CA MET A 3 -4.24 -13.27 -4.41
C MET A 3 -3.13 -12.97 -5.44
N LEU A 4 -1.92 -12.67 -4.97
CA LEU A 4 -0.77 -12.34 -5.81
C LEU A 4 -0.20 -13.59 -6.45
N ASP A 5 -0.07 -14.68 -5.69
CA ASP A 5 0.30 -16.01 -6.22
C ASP A 5 -0.71 -16.44 -7.31
N ALA A 6 -2.01 -16.31 -7.02
CA ALA A 6 -3.05 -16.66 -7.98
C ALA A 6 -3.04 -15.78 -9.25
N ALA A 7 -2.59 -14.52 -9.14
CA ALA A 7 -2.42 -13.63 -10.27
C ALA A 7 -1.23 -14.04 -11.14
N LEU A 8 -0.11 -14.42 -10.52
CA LEU A 8 1.05 -14.97 -11.23
C LEU A 8 0.75 -16.30 -11.93
N ASP A 9 -0.10 -17.12 -11.33
CA ASP A 9 -0.60 -18.36 -11.93
C ASP A 9 -1.67 -18.11 -13.02
N GLY A 10 -2.09 -16.87 -13.23
CA GLY A 10 -3.09 -16.46 -14.23
C GLY A 10 -4.54 -16.82 -13.88
N SER A 11 -4.81 -17.27 -12.66
CA SER A 11 -6.16 -17.61 -12.18
C SER A 11 -6.92 -16.45 -11.55
N PHE A 12 -6.22 -15.35 -11.25
CA PHE A 12 -6.76 -14.14 -10.65
C PHE A 12 -6.44 -12.92 -11.51
N MET A 13 -7.43 -12.42 -12.24
CA MET A 13 -7.24 -11.45 -13.32
C MET A 13 -7.61 -10.00 -12.96
N GLY A 14 -8.38 -9.81 -11.88
CA GLY A 14 -9.00 -8.52 -11.58
C GLY A 14 -8.96 -8.17 -10.09
N LEU A 15 -8.60 -6.93 -9.75
CA LEU A 15 -8.57 -6.43 -8.38
C LEU A 15 -9.12 -5.01 -8.29
N TYR A 16 -9.95 -4.76 -7.27
CA TYR A 16 -10.40 -3.43 -6.88
C TYR A 16 -9.80 -3.08 -5.52
N VAL A 17 -8.78 -2.21 -5.51
CA VAL A 17 -8.08 -1.75 -4.31
C VAL A 17 -8.72 -0.47 -3.81
N GLN A 18 -9.30 -0.49 -2.60
CA GLN A 18 -9.97 0.66 -2.00
C GLN A 18 -9.19 1.19 -0.79
N GLY A 19 -8.61 2.38 -0.90
CA GLY A 19 -7.98 3.10 0.21
C GLY A 19 -6.75 2.41 0.80
N GLU A 20 -6.02 1.63 0.00
CA GLU A 20 -4.86 0.85 0.42
C GLU A 20 -3.70 1.00 -0.57
N ASP A 21 -2.47 0.96 -0.05
CA ASP A 21 -1.23 1.00 -0.83
C ASP A 21 -0.41 -0.27 -0.62
N ILE A 22 -0.92 -1.38 -1.18
CA ILE A 22 -0.35 -2.72 -1.05
C ILE A 22 1.12 -2.79 -1.51
N VAL A 23 1.55 -2.02 -2.51
CA VAL A 23 2.94 -2.05 -2.98
C VAL A 23 3.91 -1.55 -1.89
N GLN A 24 3.56 -0.48 -1.18
CA GLN A 24 4.43 0.05 -0.13
C GLN A 24 4.25 -0.68 1.21
N SER A 25 3.02 -1.12 1.56
CA SER A 25 2.73 -1.68 2.88
C SER A 25 2.97 -3.19 3.01
N ASP A 26 2.91 -3.95 1.92
CA ASP A 26 3.03 -5.41 1.98
C ASP A 26 4.50 -5.86 1.89
N PRO A 27 4.84 -7.03 2.46
CA PRO A 27 6.20 -7.57 2.38
C PRO A 27 6.54 -8.01 0.95
N ASN A 28 7.83 -8.12 0.65
CA ASN A 28 8.32 -8.59 -0.64
C ASN A 28 7.72 -7.79 -1.82
N THR A 29 8.04 -6.50 -1.87
CA THR A 29 7.51 -5.55 -2.86
C THR A 29 7.72 -6.01 -4.31
N VAL A 30 8.77 -6.79 -4.61
CA VAL A 30 9.00 -7.35 -5.95
C VAL A 30 7.89 -8.32 -6.33
N HIS A 31 7.58 -9.29 -5.46
CA HIS A 31 6.50 -10.25 -5.69
C HIS A 31 5.13 -9.56 -5.80
N VAL A 32 4.88 -8.53 -4.98
CA VAL A 32 3.65 -7.74 -5.07
C VAL A 32 3.55 -7.05 -6.43
N ALA A 33 4.62 -6.38 -6.88
CA ALA A 33 4.64 -5.70 -8.17
C ALA A 33 4.41 -6.67 -9.33
N ASP A 34 5.07 -7.84 -9.31
CA ASP A 34 4.91 -8.87 -10.34
C ASP A 34 3.46 -9.38 -10.40
N GLY A 35 2.86 -9.65 -9.23
CA GLY A 35 1.47 -10.08 -9.13
C GLY A 35 0.49 -9.04 -9.68
N LEU A 36 0.71 -7.76 -9.39
CA LEU A 36 -0.14 -6.68 -9.91
C LEU A 36 0.04 -6.46 -11.43
N MET A 37 1.26 -6.58 -11.95
CA MET A 37 1.53 -6.49 -13.39
C MET A 37 0.93 -7.66 -14.18
N ALA A 38 0.71 -8.81 -13.55
CA ALA A 38 0.11 -9.98 -14.17
C ALA A 38 -1.42 -9.90 -14.31
N MET A 39 -2.09 -8.98 -13.60
CA MET A 39 -3.55 -8.83 -13.64
C MET A 39 -4.00 -8.09 -14.92
N GLU A 40 -5.14 -8.49 -15.48
CA GLU A 40 -5.77 -7.85 -16.64
C GLU A 40 -6.49 -6.55 -16.28
N CYS A 41 -6.95 -6.41 -15.03
CA CYS A 41 -7.66 -5.23 -14.57
C CYS A 41 -7.31 -4.91 -13.11
N LEU A 42 -6.77 -3.71 -12.89
CA LEU A 42 -6.47 -3.20 -11.56
C LEU A 42 -7.14 -1.83 -11.41
N VAL A 43 -8.15 -1.77 -10.56
CA VAL A 43 -8.85 -0.54 -10.20
C VAL A 43 -8.32 -0.07 -8.85
N VAL A 44 -7.87 1.17 -8.77
CA VAL A 44 -7.46 1.80 -7.50
C VAL A 44 -8.40 2.94 -7.18
N GLN A 45 -9.00 2.91 -5.99
CA GLN A 45 -9.79 3.99 -5.44
C GLN A 45 -9.07 4.61 -4.24
N ASP A 46 -8.46 5.78 -4.42
CA ASP A 46 -7.74 6.49 -3.36
C ASP A 46 -7.79 8.02 -3.57
N LEU A 47 -7.40 8.76 -2.53
CA LEU A 47 -7.28 10.23 -2.53
C LEU A 47 -6.11 10.73 -3.36
N PHE A 48 -5.03 9.95 -3.43
CA PHE A 48 -3.79 10.34 -4.07
C PHE A 48 -3.27 9.20 -4.94
N LEU A 49 -2.54 9.55 -5.99
CA LEU A 49 -1.66 8.57 -6.65
C LEU A 49 -0.63 8.08 -5.63
N ASN A 50 -0.64 6.77 -5.40
CA ASN A 50 0.18 6.05 -4.44
C ASN A 50 1.08 5.04 -5.19
N GLU A 51 1.87 4.24 -4.48
CA GLU A 51 2.80 3.29 -5.14
C GLU A 51 2.04 2.18 -5.89
N THR A 52 0.89 1.75 -5.36
CA THR A 52 -0.03 0.81 -6.01
C THR A 52 -0.65 1.37 -7.30
N ALA A 53 -0.99 2.66 -7.33
CA ALA A 53 -1.62 3.30 -8.48
C ALA A 53 -0.74 3.31 -9.74
N LYS A 54 0.59 3.12 -9.60
CA LYS A 54 1.53 3.00 -10.73
C LYS A 54 1.26 1.76 -11.60
N TYR A 55 0.59 0.76 -11.05
CA TYR A 55 0.21 -0.48 -11.73
C TYR A 55 -1.25 -0.47 -12.15
N ALA A 56 -2.02 0.56 -11.79
CA ALA A 56 -3.46 0.60 -11.99
C ALA A 56 -3.81 0.83 -13.47
N HIS A 57 -4.84 0.12 -13.92
CA HIS A 57 -5.48 0.33 -15.21
C HIS A 57 -6.55 1.42 -15.12
N VAL A 58 -7.19 1.54 -13.95
CA VAL A 58 -8.24 2.53 -13.67
C VAL A 58 -7.98 3.17 -12.32
N PHE A 59 -8.12 4.49 -12.25
CA PHE A 59 -8.06 5.24 -10.99
C PHE A 59 -9.38 5.95 -10.73
N LEU A 60 -9.96 5.71 -9.56
CA LEU A 60 -11.18 6.35 -9.08
C LEU A 60 -10.85 7.28 -7.90
N PRO A 61 -11.14 8.59 -7.99
CA PRO A 61 -10.90 9.51 -6.88
C PRO A 61 -11.70 9.14 -5.63
N GLY A 62 -11.01 8.99 -4.51
CA GLY A 62 -11.62 8.78 -3.18
C GLY A 62 -12.08 10.08 -2.51
N THR A 63 -12.64 9.94 -1.30
CA THR A 63 -13.07 11.08 -0.47
C THR A 63 -12.41 11.02 0.91
N SER A 64 -12.09 12.18 1.48
CA SER A 64 -11.46 12.29 2.79
C SER A 64 -12.51 12.18 3.89
N PHE A 65 -12.08 11.90 5.13
CA PHE A 65 -13.01 11.81 6.26
C PHE A 65 -13.77 13.12 6.53
N LEU A 66 -13.26 14.27 6.05
CA LEU A 66 -13.94 15.57 6.15
C LEU A 66 -15.10 15.71 5.17
N GLU A 67 -15.14 14.90 4.13
CA GLU A 67 -16.18 14.88 3.09
C GLU A 67 -17.17 13.73 3.29
N LYS A 68 -16.74 12.67 3.99
CA LYS A 68 -17.57 11.49 4.25
C LYS A 68 -18.64 11.77 5.31
N ASP A 69 -19.77 11.10 5.12
CA ASP A 69 -20.80 10.97 6.15
C ASP A 69 -20.95 9.49 6.52
N GLY A 70 -20.68 9.13 7.78
CA GLY A 70 -20.74 7.74 8.21
C GLY A 70 -20.30 7.49 9.64
N THR A 71 -19.62 6.37 9.86
CA THR A 71 -19.12 5.96 11.18
C THR A 71 -17.73 5.33 11.10
N PHE A 72 -16.92 5.51 12.14
CA PHE A 72 -15.72 4.71 12.37
C PHE A 72 -15.88 3.85 13.61
N THR A 73 -15.36 2.63 13.56
CA THR A 73 -15.28 1.73 14.72
C THR A 73 -13.83 1.66 15.19
N ASN A 74 -13.56 2.05 16.43
CA ASN A 74 -12.20 2.11 16.97
C ASN A 74 -11.77 0.82 17.70
N ALA A 75 -10.56 0.82 18.26
CA ALA A 75 -9.94 -0.33 18.94
C ALA A 75 -10.75 -0.87 20.14
N GLU A 76 -11.52 -0.03 20.83
CA GLU A 76 -12.37 -0.46 21.95
C GLU A 76 -13.80 -0.82 21.52
N ARG A 77 -14.01 -1.08 20.21
CA ARG A 77 -15.32 -1.37 19.57
C ARG A 77 -16.29 -0.19 19.58
N ARG A 78 -15.83 1.02 19.87
CA ARG A 78 -16.70 2.20 19.89
C ARG A 78 -16.97 2.67 18.46
N ILE A 79 -18.25 2.79 18.15
CA ILE A 79 -18.78 3.38 16.93
C ILE A 79 -18.90 4.89 17.17
N ASN A 80 -18.13 5.66 16.41
CA ASN A 80 -18.12 7.11 16.42
C ASN A 80 -18.74 7.64 15.12
N ARG A 81 -19.60 8.65 15.23
CA ARG A 81 -20.20 9.33 14.08
C ARG A 81 -19.18 10.24 13.39
N VAL A 82 -19.02 10.08 12.07
CA VAL A 82 -18.20 10.92 11.19
C VAL A 82 -19.13 11.80 10.37
N ARG A 83 -19.04 13.13 10.52
CA ARG A 83 -19.91 14.08 9.81
C ARG A 83 -19.11 14.87 8.77
N PRO A 84 -19.71 15.18 7.62
CA PRO A 84 -19.06 15.97 6.60
C PRO A 84 -18.87 17.41 7.11
N ALA A 85 -17.63 17.87 7.12
CA ALA A 85 -17.26 19.27 7.30
C ALA A 85 -17.17 20.00 5.95
N MET A 86 -17.06 19.25 4.86
CA MET A 86 -16.92 19.75 3.48
C MET A 86 -17.78 18.92 2.54
N ARG A 87 -18.08 19.46 1.35
CA ARG A 87 -18.70 18.68 0.27
C ARG A 87 -17.63 17.85 -0.45
N PRO A 88 -17.94 16.62 -0.90
CA PRO A 88 -17.03 15.84 -1.73
C PRO A 88 -16.55 16.62 -2.96
N GLN A 89 -15.24 16.80 -3.10
CA GLN A 89 -14.66 17.48 -4.27
C GLN A 89 -14.85 16.68 -5.56
N THR A 90 -14.96 15.36 -5.45
CA THR A 90 -15.25 14.42 -6.53
C THR A 90 -16.72 14.49 -6.99
N GLY A 91 -17.58 15.22 -6.26
CA GLY A 91 -19.01 15.28 -6.48
C GLY A 91 -19.79 14.08 -5.95
N LYS A 92 -19.11 13.05 -5.40
CA LYS A 92 -19.71 11.82 -4.88
C LYS A 92 -19.03 11.38 -3.59
N HIS A 93 -19.79 10.81 -2.67
CA HIS A 93 -19.27 10.04 -1.54
C HIS A 93 -18.64 8.72 -2.03
N GLU A 94 -17.71 8.18 -1.23
CA GLU A 94 -16.97 6.97 -1.59
C GLU A 94 -17.85 5.76 -1.92
N TRP A 95 -18.94 5.58 -1.18
CA TRP A 95 -19.87 4.45 -1.34
C TRP A 95 -20.72 4.58 -2.62
N GLU A 96 -20.95 5.80 -3.12
CA GLU A 96 -21.68 6.03 -4.37
C GLU A 96 -20.89 5.51 -5.57
N ALA A 97 -19.57 5.65 -5.58
CA ALA A 97 -18.72 5.09 -6.65
C ALA A 97 -18.82 3.57 -6.73
N VAL A 98 -18.93 2.89 -5.58
CA VAL A 98 -19.12 1.43 -5.51
C VAL A 98 -20.52 1.04 -5.98
N CYS A 99 -21.55 1.84 -5.63
CA CYS A 99 -22.91 1.66 -6.13
C CYS A 99 -22.98 1.78 -7.66
N ASP A 100 -22.40 2.85 -8.21
CA ASP A 100 -22.36 3.08 -9.65
C ASP A 100 -21.65 1.94 -10.40
N LEU A 101 -20.55 1.42 -9.84
CA LEU A 101 -19.84 0.29 -10.42
C LEU A 101 -20.73 -0.97 -10.43
N ALA A 102 -21.40 -1.28 -9.32
CA ALA A 102 -22.31 -2.42 -9.27
C ALA A 102 -23.47 -2.28 -10.26
N GLU A 103 -24.04 -1.08 -10.41
CA GLU A 103 -25.08 -0.81 -11.39
C GLU A 103 -24.60 -0.97 -12.83
N ALA A 104 -23.40 -0.48 -13.14
CA ALA A 104 -22.78 -0.66 -14.44
C ALA A 104 -22.53 -2.14 -14.75
N MET A 105 -22.31 -2.96 -13.73
CA MET A 105 -22.21 -4.43 -13.84
C MET A 105 -23.58 -5.14 -13.87
N GLY A 106 -24.69 -4.41 -13.84
CA GLY A 106 -26.05 -4.95 -13.93
C GLY A 106 -26.68 -5.34 -12.59
N PHE A 107 -26.08 -4.97 -11.46
CA PHE A 107 -26.64 -5.18 -10.12
C PHE A 107 -27.20 -3.88 -9.56
N ALA A 108 -28.51 -3.79 -9.39
CA ALA A 108 -29.16 -2.60 -8.85
C ALA A 108 -28.81 -2.40 -7.37
N MET A 109 -27.93 -1.45 -7.08
CA MET A 109 -27.44 -1.14 -5.73
C MET A 109 -27.58 0.36 -5.47
N ARG A 110 -28.64 0.75 -4.74
CA ARG A 110 -29.01 2.16 -4.51
C ARG A 110 -29.33 2.44 -3.06
N TRP A 111 -28.69 3.47 -2.53
CA TRP A 111 -29.08 4.14 -1.29
C TRP A 111 -29.03 5.65 -1.52
N ASN A 112 -29.87 6.40 -0.81
CA ASN A 112 -29.88 7.86 -0.87
C ASN A 112 -28.93 8.48 0.17
N THR A 113 -28.69 7.76 1.28
CA THR A 113 -27.86 8.24 2.38
C THR A 113 -27.09 7.10 3.02
N SER A 114 -25.97 7.40 3.68
CA SER A 114 -25.21 6.40 4.42
C SER A 114 -25.92 5.88 5.67
N SER A 115 -26.96 6.57 6.16
CA SER A 115 -27.81 6.06 7.25
C SER A 115 -28.61 4.84 6.79
N GLU A 116 -29.11 4.83 5.54
CA GLU A 116 -29.84 3.67 5.01
C GLU A 116 -28.94 2.44 4.92
N ILE A 117 -27.66 2.62 4.59
CA ILE A 117 -26.64 1.55 4.60
C ILE A 117 -26.44 1.02 6.03
N MET A 118 -26.32 1.91 7.02
CA MET A 118 -26.21 1.49 8.42
C MET A 118 -27.48 0.74 8.89
N ASP A 119 -28.67 1.19 8.49
CA ASP A 119 -29.92 0.53 8.84
C ASP A 119 -30.00 -0.87 8.22
N GLU A 120 -29.46 -1.07 7.02
CA GLU A 120 -29.32 -2.40 6.41
C GLU A 120 -28.32 -3.28 7.17
N ILE A 121 -27.15 -2.74 7.54
CA ILE A 121 -26.16 -3.45 8.37
C ILE A 121 -26.78 -3.88 9.70
N ALA A 122 -27.53 -2.99 10.37
CA ALA A 122 -28.19 -3.26 11.63
C ALA A 122 -29.27 -4.36 11.52
N LYS A 123 -29.99 -4.42 10.39
CA LYS A 123 -30.96 -5.50 10.11
C LYS A 123 -30.28 -6.86 9.91
N LEU A 124 -29.12 -6.88 9.25
CA LEU A 124 -28.42 -8.11 8.88
C LEU A 124 -27.47 -8.63 9.97
N THR A 125 -27.02 -7.75 10.88
CA THR A 125 -25.99 -8.07 11.88
C THR A 125 -26.53 -7.95 13.31
N PRO A 126 -26.82 -9.07 14.01
CA PRO A 126 -27.46 -9.05 15.33
C PRO A 126 -26.73 -8.26 16.42
N THR A 127 -25.41 -8.10 16.32
CA THR A 127 -24.61 -7.30 17.27
C THR A 127 -24.70 -5.80 17.03
N PHE A 128 -25.30 -5.37 15.92
CA PHE A 128 -25.50 -3.98 15.52
C PHE A 128 -26.98 -3.58 15.49
N SER A 129 -27.91 -4.48 15.84
CA SER A 129 -29.35 -4.25 15.63
C SER A 129 -29.93 -3.05 16.40
N GLY A 130 -29.23 -2.56 17.43
CA GLY A 130 -29.58 -1.34 18.16
C GLY A 130 -28.84 -0.07 17.68
N VAL A 131 -28.12 -0.14 16.55
CA VAL A 131 -27.32 0.98 16.02
C VAL A 131 -28.07 1.67 14.90
N SER A 132 -28.18 2.99 14.98
CA SER A 132 -28.61 3.87 13.90
C SER A 132 -27.90 5.22 14.02
N PHE A 133 -27.93 6.04 12.97
CA PHE A 133 -27.33 7.38 13.04
C PHE A 133 -28.04 8.25 14.09
N ASP A 134 -29.38 8.22 14.13
CA ASP A 134 -30.17 8.92 15.16
C ASP A 134 -29.81 8.48 16.57
N TYR A 135 -29.51 7.20 16.76
CA TYR A 135 -29.06 6.68 18.04
C TYR A 135 -27.70 7.28 18.41
N LEU A 136 -26.72 7.20 17.52
CA LEU A 136 -25.38 7.76 17.72
C LEU A 136 -25.39 9.27 17.95
N ASP A 137 -26.27 10.00 17.27
CA ASP A 137 -26.43 11.45 17.43
C ASP A 137 -26.96 11.81 18.82
N ARG A 138 -27.86 10.97 19.37
CA ARG A 138 -28.41 11.16 20.72
C ARG A 138 -27.44 10.79 21.83
N VAL A 139 -26.68 9.69 21.68
CA VAL A 139 -25.82 9.17 22.76
C VAL A 139 -24.33 9.50 22.58
N GLY A 140 -23.96 10.12 21.46
CA GLY A 140 -22.60 10.50 21.09
C GLY A 140 -21.78 9.35 20.51
N SER A 141 -21.77 8.19 21.17
CA SER A 141 -21.09 6.98 20.70
C SER A 141 -21.57 5.74 21.43
N VAL A 142 -21.35 4.56 20.84
CA VAL A 142 -21.72 3.28 21.46
C VAL A 142 -20.66 2.23 21.21
N GLN A 143 -20.40 1.34 22.17
CA GLN A 143 -19.57 0.15 21.93
C GLN A 143 -20.43 -1.00 21.44
N TRP A 144 -20.09 -1.59 20.29
CA TRP A 144 -20.74 -2.83 19.87
C TRP A 144 -20.20 -4.02 20.69
N PRO A 145 -21.02 -5.04 21.02
CA PRO A 145 -22.43 -5.22 20.63
C PRO A 145 -23.43 -4.21 21.22
N CYS A 146 -24.39 -3.76 20.40
CA CYS A 146 -25.52 -2.91 20.77
C CYS A 146 -26.80 -3.48 20.16
N ASN A 147 -27.72 -3.96 21.01
CA ASN A 147 -28.95 -4.67 20.63
C ASN A 147 -30.00 -4.57 21.75
N GLU A 148 -31.16 -5.23 21.62
CA GLU A 148 -32.22 -5.19 22.65
C GLU A 148 -31.75 -5.57 24.06
N ALA A 149 -30.83 -6.54 24.17
CA ALA A 149 -30.30 -6.96 25.46
C ALA A 149 -29.24 -5.98 26.02
N ASN A 150 -28.58 -5.22 25.14
CA ASN A 150 -27.55 -4.24 25.50
C ASN A 150 -27.84 -2.91 24.78
N PRO A 151 -28.94 -2.23 25.13
CA PRO A 151 -29.43 -1.08 24.36
C PRO A 151 -28.47 0.11 24.43
N THR A 152 -27.67 0.22 25.51
CA THR A 152 -26.63 1.24 25.68
C THR A 152 -25.25 0.80 25.18
N GLY A 153 -25.17 -0.31 24.44
CA GLY A 153 -23.93 -0.96 24.04
C GLY A 153 -23.29 -1.80 25.14
N THR A 154 -22.11 -2.36 24.83
CA THR A 154 -21.36 -3.26 25.71
C THR A 154 -19.98 -2.69 26.05
N PRO A 155 -19.85 -1.88 27.13
CA PRO A 155 -18.58 -1.25 27.51
C PRO A 155 -17.44 -2.21 27.86
N ILE A 156 -17.79 -3.37 28.45
CA ILE A 156 -16.83 -4.37 28.93
C ILE A 156 -17.31 -5.75 28.49
N MET A 157 -16.47 -6.46 27.73
CA MET A 157 -16.75 -7.82 27.30
C MET A 157 -16.48 -8.82 28.42
N HIS A 158 -17.19 -9.95 28.40
CA HIS A 158 -16.97 -11.08 29.29
C HIS A 158 -17.11 -10.77 30.79
N ARG A 159 -17.90 -9.76 31.15
CA ARG A 159 -18.15 -9.37 32.55
C ARG A 159 -18.68 -10.53 33.39
N ASP A 160 -19.71 -11.22 32.88
CA ASP A 160 -20.37 -12.32 33.61
C ASP A 160 -19.91 -13.69 33.13
N ARG A 161 -19.78 -13.86 31.81
CA ARG A 161 -19.38 -15.12 31.19
C ARG A 161 -18.64 -14.89 29.87
N PHE A 162 -17.73 -15.78 29.52
CA PHE A 162 -17.13 -15.81 28.18
C PHE A 162 -18.21 -16.04 27.12
N VAL A 163 -18.06 -15.45 25.93
CA VAL A 163 -19.03 -15.64 24.83
C VAL A 163 -19.15 -17.11 24.43
N ARG A 164 -18.05 -17.86 24.46
CA ARG A 164 -18.02 -19.32 24.23
C ARG A 164 -18.48 -20.16 25.42
N GLY A 165 -18.85 -19.53 26.52
CA GLY A 165 -19.28 -20.15 27.76
C GLY A 165 -18.21 -20.23 28.85
N LEU A 166 -17.08 -20.90 28.61
CA LEU A 166 -15.97 -20.98 29.57
C LEU A 166 -14.67 -20.55 28.91
N GLY A 167 -13.71 -20.06 29.72
CA GLY A 167 -12.36 -19.79 29.25
C GLY A 167 -11.71 -21.08 28.73
N LYS A 168 -10.93 -20.97 27.64
CA LYS A 168 -10.19 -22.10 27.08
C LYS A 168 -8.70 -21.92 27.38
N PHE A 169 -8.18 -22.73 28.30
CA PHE A 169 -6.75 -22.84 28.51
C PHE A 169 -6.13 -23.58 27.32
N THR A 170 -5.09 -23.00 26.72
CA THR A 170 -4.38 -23.57 25.57
C THR A 170 -2.88 -23.48 25.86
N PRO A 171 -2.14 -24.60 25.85
CA PRO A 171 -0.69 -24.54 25.98
C PRO A 171 -0.08 -23.89 24.73
N THR A 172 0.82 -22.93 24.94
CA THR A 172 1.51 -22.20 23.87
C THR A 172 3.02 -22.47 23.98
N PRO A 173 3.52 -23.59 23.44
CA PRO A 173 4.95 -23.86 23.42
C PRO A 173 5.66 -22.83 22.54
N TYR A 174 6.90 -22.50 22.89
CA TYR A 174 7.75 -21.68 22.02
C TYR A 174 8.13 -22.48 20.77
N VAL A 175 7.86 -21.91 19.60
CA VAL A 175 8.30 -22.42 18.31
C VAL A 175 9.34 -21.43 17.78
N PRO A 176 10.61 -21.84 17.61
CA PRO A 176 11.63 -20.96 17.05
C PRO A 176 11.29 -20.57 15.62
N THR A 177 11.46 -19.29 15.27
CA THR A 177 11.32 -18.82 13.89
C THR A 177 12.34 -19.50 12.96
N GLU A 178 11.96 -19.65 11.70
CA GLU A 178 12.85 -20.06 10.62
C GLU A 178 13.76 -18.91 10.17
N GLU A 179 13.36 -17.66 10.43
CA GLU A 179 14.13 -16.45 10.14
C GLU A 179 15.29 -16.29 11.11
N ARG A 180 16.39 -16.99 10.83
CA ARG A 180 17.57 -17.03 11.70
C ARG A 180 18.69 -16.17 11.16
N SER A 181 19.37 -15.50 12.08
CA SER A 181 20.65 -14.86 11.78
C SER A 181 21.68 -15.91 11.36
N THR A 182 22.53 -15.53 10.42
CA THR A 182 23.58 -16.38 9.87
C THR A 182 24.87 -15.57 9.77
N ARG A 183 25.99 -16.21 9.41
CA ARG A 183 27.23 -15.48 9.13
C ARG A 183 27.07 -14.46 7.99
N LYS A 184 26.16 -14.70 7.04
CA LYS A 184 25.87 -13.79 5.93
C LYS A 184 24.92 -12.66 6.33
N PHE A 185 24.00 -12.93 7.25
CA PHE A 185 22.97 -12.00 7.75
C PHE A 185 22.97 -12.03 9.29
N PRO A 186 23.96 -11.41 9.94
CA PRO A 186 24.19 -11.54 11.39
C PRO A 186 23.26 -10.68 12.25
N LEU A 187 22.61 -9.66 11.69
CA LEU A 187 21.74 -8.74 12.41
C LEU A 187 20.26 -9.09 12.20
N LEU A 188 19.40 -8.71 13.15
CA LEU A 188 17.95 -8.80 13.01
C LEU A 188 17.35 -7.40 12.83
N LEU A 189 16.58 -7.22 11.78
CA LEU A 189 15.82 -5.99 11.50
C LEU A 189 14.42 -6.07 12.10
N THR A 190 14.02 -4.97 12.74
CA THR A 190 12.65 -4.72 13.17
C THR A 190 12.14 -3.42 12.56
N THR A 191 10.93 -3.44 12.01
CA THR A 191 10.24 -2.24 11.53
C THR A 191 9.24 -1.72 12.56
N GLY A 192 9.12 -0.39 12.68
CA GLY A 192 8.14 0.22 13.55
C GLY A 192 7.52 1.49 12.99
N ARG A 193 7.12 2.38 13.90
CA ARG A 193 6.39 3.60 13.59
C ARG A 193 6.92 4.76 14.42
N ILE A 194 6.70 5.97 13.92
CA ILE A 194 6.92 7.22 14.64
C ILE A 194 5.62 8.00 14.78
N LEU A 195 5.64 9.01 15.66
CA LEU A 195 4.45 9.79 15.99
C LEU A 195 4.00 10.72 14.85
N SER A 196 4.93 11.38 14.16
CA SER A 196 4.61 12.44 13.20
C SER A 196 4.15 11.93 11.82
N GLN A 197 4.46 10.68 11.47
CA GLN A 197 4.11 10.06 10.19
C GLN A 197 3.24 8.81 10.39
N TYR A 198 2.24 8.63 9.54
CA TYR A 198 1.30 7.51 9.66
C TYR A 198 1.53 6.47 8.55
N ASN A 199 1.85 5.22 8.93
CA ASN A 199 2.09 4.09 8.01
C ASN A 199 2.86 4.54 6.75
N VAL A 200 2.32 4.35 5.54
CA VAL A 200 2.99 4.69 4.26
C VAL A 200 3.16 6.20 3.99
N GLY A 201 2.63 7.06 4.86
CA GLY A 201 2.80 8.50 4.81
C GLY A 201 2.06 9.19 3.66
N ALA A 202 1.17 8.49 2.94
CA ALA A 202 0.42 9.05 1.81
C ALA A 202 -0.33 10.34 2.20
N GLN A 203 -0.93 10.39 3.39
CA GLN A 203 -1.58 11.60 3.89
C GLN A 203 -0.58 12.53 4.62
N THR A 204 0.22 11.99 5.55
CA THR A 204 1.00 12.80 6.48
C THR A 204 2.24 13.45 5.87
N ARG A 205 2.88 12.84 4.85
CA ARG A 205 4.03 13.45 4.15
C ARG A 205 3.64 14.69 3.33
N ARG A 206 2.36 14.85 3.01
CA ARG A 206 1.81 16.02 2.30
C ARG A 206 1.48 17.18 3.26
N THR A 207 1.88 17.06 4.52
CA THR A 207 1.68 18.08 5.56
C THR A 207 3.02 18.60 6.08
N LYS A 208 2.99 19.59 6.97
CA LYS A 208 4.20 20.12 7.63
C LYS A 208 4.86 19.13 8.59
N ASN A 209 4.28 17.93 8.78
CA ASN A 209 4.85 16.89 9.66
C ASN A 209 6.21 16.38 9.19
N VAL A 210 6.51 16.49 7.89
CA VAL A 210 7.82 16.16 7.31
C VAL A 210 8.99 16.86 7.99
N LYS A 211 8.75 18.00 8.66
CA LYS A 211 9.76 18.71 9.45
C LYS A 211 10.35 17.85 10.58
N TRP A 212 9.56 16.96 11.19
CA TRP A 212 10.02 16.14 12.31
C TRP A 212 10.62 14.80 11.89
N HIS A 213 10.27 14.30 10.69
CA HIS A 213 10.76 13.03 10.17
C HIS A 213 10.84 13.10 8.64
N PRO A 214 11.92 13.73 8.11
CA PRO A 214 12.06 14.02 6.68
C PRO A 214 12.46 12.78 5.86
N GLU A 215 13.08 11.79 6.48
CA GLU A 215 13.51 10.53 5.87
C GLU A 215 13.37 9.39 6.89
N ASP A 216 13.29 8.14 6.42
CA ASP A 216 13.46 6.98 7.29
C ASP A 216 14.96 6.76 7.56
N ILE A 217 15.28 6.29 8.76
CA ILE A 217 16.66 6.07 9.22
C ILE A 217 16.83 4.64 9.74
N LEU A 218 18.07 4.16 9.80
CA LEU A 218 18.44 2.90 10.42
C LEU A 218 19.06 3.16 11.78
N GLU A 219 18.35 2.82 12.85
CA GLU A 219 18.90 2.78 14.21
C GLU A 219 19.79 1.54 14.36
N ILE A 220 21.06 1.74 14.69
CA ILE A 220 22.07 0.68 14.88
C ILE A 220 22.84 0.88 16.20
N HIS A 221 23.11 -0.21 16.90
CA HIS A 221 23.85 -0.16 18.17
C HIS A 221 25.32 0.22 17.94
N PRO A 222 25.97 1.02 18.84
CA PRO A 222 27.36 1.44 18.69
C PRO A 222 28.36 0.31 18.43
N ALA A 223 28.23 -0.82 19.13
CA ALA A 223 29.12 -1.97 18.94
C ALA A 223 29.01 -2.60 17.54
N ASP A 224 27.79 -2.70 17.00
CA ASP A 224 27.57 -3.27 15.65
C ASP A 224 28.03 -2.31 14.56
N ALA A 225 27.88 -1.00 14.80
CA ALA A 225 28.37 0.05 13.92
C ALA A 225 29.90 0.08 13.87
N GLU A 226 30.57 0.00 15.03
CA GLU A 226 32.03 -0.04 15.14
C GLU A 226 32.62 -1.27 14.41
N GLU A 227 32.05 -2.46 14.63
CA GLU A 227 32.46 -3.69 13.95
C GLU A 227 32.38 -3.58 12.42
N ARG A 228 31.40 -2.83 11.91
CA ARG A 228 31.14 -2.65 10.47
C ARG A 228 31.78 -1.40 9.87
N GLY A 229 32.40 -0.54 10.69
CA GLY A 229 32.93 0.75 10.25
C GLY A 229 31.88 1.76 9.81
N VAL A 230 30.64 1.64 10.29
CA VAL A 230 29.52 2.56 10.01
C VAL A 230 29.65 3.82 10.85
N ARG A 231 29.45 4.99 10.24
CA ARG A 231 29.47 6.29 10.93
C ARG A 231 28.08 6.91 11.04
N GLU A 232 27.90 7.79 12.04
CA GLU A 232 26.68 8.57 12.22
C GLU A 232 26.36 9.36 10.95
N GLY A 233 25.12 9.25 10.48
CA GLY A 233 24.64 9.97 9.30
C GLY A 233 25.15 9.44 7.96
N GLU A 234 25.93 8.35 7.94
CA GLU A 234 26.41 7.71 6.71
C GLU A 234 25.27 6.93 6.04
N GLU A 235 25.28 6.87 4.71
CA GLU A 235 24.41 5.94 3.97
C GLU A 235 24.93 4.51 4.14
N VAL A 236 24.03 3.60 4.51
CA VAL A 236 24.33 2.19 4.67
C VAL A 236 23.38 1.35 3.82
N THR A 237 23.92 0.29 3.24
CA THR A 237 23.14 -0.73 2.57
C THR A 237 22.67 -1.76 3.58
N ILE A 238 21.37 -2.04 3.57
CA ILE A 238 20.73 -3.11 4.34
C ILE A 238 20.35 -4.19 3.34
N SER A 239 20.94 -5.38 3.46
CA SER A 239 20.67 -6.52 2.58
C SER A 239 20.06 -7.68 3.35
N SER A 240 19.03 -8.30 2.77
CA SER A 240 18.37 -9.51 3.26
C SER A 240 18.49 -10.63 2.21
N ARG A 241 17.76 -11.73 2.40
CA ARG A 241 17.65 -12.80 1.39
C ARG A 241 16.80 -12.40 0.18
N VAL A 242 15.86 -11.47 0.36
CA VAL A 242 14.83 -11.13 -0.64
C VAL A 242 15.09 -9.80 -1.35
N GLY A 243 16.02 -8.99 -0.84
CA GLY A 243 16.35 -7.71 -1.45
C GLY A 243 17.32 -6.89 -0.62
N ALA A 244 17.61 -5.68 -1.10
CA ALA A 244 18.45 -4.71 -0.41
C ALA A 244 17.87 -3.29 -0.53
N THR A 245 18.13 -2.46 0.48
CA THR A 245 17.77 -1.04 0.49
C THR A 245 18.88 -0.19 1.10
N VAL A 246 18.76 1.14 0.98
CA VAL A 246 19.73 2.12 1.47
C VAL A 246 19.03 3.06 2.44
N LEU A 247 19.63 3.24 3.61
CA LEU A 247 19.15 4.15 4.64
C LEU A 247 20.30 4.92 5.25
N ARG A 248 19.98 6.06 5.88
CA ARG A 248 20.95 6.79 6.70
C ARG A 248 21.07 6.12 8.07
N ALA A 249 22.29 5.85 8.52
CA ALA A 249 22.55 5.28 9.84
C ALA A 249 22.40 6.33 10.95
N HIS A 250 21.76 5.91 12.04
CA HIS A 250 21.69 6.62 13.31
C HIS A 250 22.18 5.69 14.42
N ILE A 251 23.31 6.00 15.01
CA ILE A 251 23.97 5.21 16.03
C ILE A 251 23.34 5.54 17.39
N THR A 252 22.74 4.54 18.02
CA THR A 252 22.02 4.72 19.29
C THR A 252 22.07 3.46 20.15
N ASP A 253 22.14 3.65 21.47
CA ASP A 253 22.05 2.58 22.48
C ASP A 253 20.61 2.15 22.80
N ARG A 254 19.62 2.72 22.09
CA ARG A 254 18.20 2.35 22.23
C ARG A 254 17.91 0.93 21.75
N VAL A 255 18.60 0.48 20.70
CA VAL A 255 18.47 -0.88 20.16
C VAL A 255 19.52 -1.79 20.77
N ALA A 256 19.17 -3.06 21.01
CA ALA A 256 20.12 -4.03 21.56
C ALA A 256 21.21 -4.41 20.53
N PRO A 257 22.42 -4.80 20.96
CA PRO A 257 23.41 -5.39 20.05
C PRO A 257 22.83 -6.57 19.26
N GLY A 258 23.14 -6.63 17.97
CA GLY A 258 22.61 -7.63 17.04
C GLY A 258 21.23 -7.29 16.46
N VAL A 259 20.61 -6.17 16.86
CA VAL A 259 19.29 -5.72 16.39
C VAL A 259 19.41 -4.33 15.78
N VAL A 260 18.75 -4.14 14.63
CA VAL A 260 18.60 -2.85 13.95
C VAL A 260 17.13 -2.50 13.78
N TYR A 261 16.83 -1.21 13.79
CA TYR A 261 15.45 -0.72 13.69
C TYR A 261 15.29 0.29 12.57
N THR A 262 14.18 0.20 11.84
CA THR A 262 13.80 1.22 10.86
C THR A 262 12.29 1.46 10.81
N THR A 263 11.89 2.41 9.97
CA THR A 263 10.50 2.79 9.69
C THR A 263 10.23 2.66 8.19
N PHE A 264 8.95 2.65 7.82
CA PHE A 264 8.48 2.45 6.44
C PHE A 264 7.59 3.62 5.95
N HIS A 265 7.85 4.81 6.47
CA HIS A 265 6.99 5.98 6.25
C HIS A 265 7.24 6.67 4.92
N HIS A 266 8.44 6.51 4.36
CA HIS A 266 8.86 7.11 3.11
C HIS A 266 9.06 6.03 2.05
N PRO A 267 8.41 6.10 0.88
CA PRO A 267 8.48 5.05 -0.14
C PRO A 267 9.91 4.81 -0.65
N VAL A 268 10.72 5.88 -0.70
CA VAL A 268 12.13 5.83 -1.11
C VAL A 268 12.97 4.91 -0.21
N SER A 269 12.57 4.70 1.04
CA SER A 269 13.30 3.82 1.96
C SER A 269 13.18 2.35 1.62
N GLY A 270 12.15 1.94 0.87
CA GLY A 270 11.97 0.54 0.47
C GLY A 270 12.03 -0.46 1.63
N ALA A 271 11.62 -0.07 2.85
CA ALA A 271 11.84 -0.90 4.04
C ALA A 271 11.19 -2.30 3.95
N ASN A 272 10.11 -2.45 3.18
CA ASN A 272 9.46 -3.74 2.96
C ASN A 272 10.07 -4.59 1.84
N VAL A 273 11.01 -4.04 1.06
CA VAL A 273 11.80 -4.80 0.06
C VAL A 273 12.69 -5.83 0.75
N VAL A 274 13.14 -5.55 1.97
CA VAL A 274 13.95 -6.48 2.76
C VAL A 274 13.11 -7.41 3.64
N THR A 275 11.80 -7.20 3.74
CA THR A 275 10.89 -8.05 4.55
C THR A 275 10.58 -9.35 3.80
N THR A 276 10.82 -10.48 4.45
CA THR A 276 10.60 -11.83 3.92
C THR A 276 9.12 -12.21 3.85
N GLU A 277 8.85 -13.29 3.15
CA GLU A 277 7.53 -13.92 2.96
C GLU A 277 7.00 -14.69 4.18
N ASN A 278 7.80 -14.85 5.24
CA ASN A 278 7.38 -15.55 6.46
C ASN A 278 6.13 -14.91 7.05
N SER A 279 5.24 -15.76 7.57
CA SER A 279 3.94 -15.33 8.05
C SER A 279 3.38 -16.23 9.15
N ASP A 280 2.42 -15.71 9.90
CA ASP A 280 1.69 -16.44 10.91
C ASP A 280 0.89 -17.61 10.30
N TRP A 281 1.04 -18.80 10.88
CA TRP A 281 0.39 -20.02 10.42
C TRP A 281 -1.14 -19.99 10.45
N ALA A 282 -1.75 -19.13 11.27
CA ALA A 282 -3.22 -19.07 11.43
C ALA A 282 -3.87 -18.03 10.52
N THR A 283 -3.24 -16.86 10.37
CA THR A 283 -3.82 -15.69 9.68
C THR A 283 -3.04 -15.24 8.46
N ASN A 284 -1.87 -15.85 8.20
CA ASN A 284 -0.94 -15.45 7.16
C ASN A 284 -0.43 -14.01 7.32
N CYS A 285 -0.45 -13.47 8.55
CA CYS A 285 0.07 -12.14 8.86
C CYS A 285 1.61 -12.13 8.73
N PRO A 286 2.22 -11.24 7.93
CA PRO A 286 3.66 -11.27 7.69
C PRO A 286 4.52 -10.99 8.92
N GLU A 287 5.72 -11.59 8.94
CA GLU A 287 6.72 -11.46 10.00
C GLU A 287 7.53 -10.15 9.89
N TYR A 288 6.86 -8.98 9.88
CA TYR A 288 7.51 -7.67 9.73
C TYR A 288 8.54 -7.29 10.81
N LYS A 289 8.60 -8.05 11.90
CA LYS A 289 9.37 -7.69 13.12
C LYS A 289 10.67 -8.47 13.25
N VAL A 290 10.89 -9.46 12.39
CA VAL A 290 12.08 -10.29 12.38
C VAL A 290 12.49 -10.53 10.93
N THR A 291 13.61 -9.93 10.52
CA THR A 291 14.27 -10.21 9.24
C THR A 291 15.77 -10.29 9.48
N ALA A 292 16.44 -11.37 9.09
CA ALA A 292 17.89 -11.43 9.13
C ALA A 292 18.48 -10.54 8.03
N VAL A 293 19.32 -9.59 8.43
CA VAL A 293 19.95 -8.63 7.52
C VAL A 293 21.46 -8.52 7.74
N GLN A 294 22.12 -7.97 6.75
CA GLN A 294 23.48 -7.45 6.83
C GLN A 294 23.47 -5.96 6.55
N VAL A 295 24.20 -5.22 7.37
CA VAL A 295 24.44 -3.78 7.19
C VAL A 295 25.87 -3.59 6.73
N SER A 296 26.07 -2.84 5.65
CA SER A 296 27.40 -2.48 5.13
C SER A 296 27.49 -0.99 4.84
N PRO A 297 28.63 -0.34 5.13
CA PRO A 297 28.85 1.06 4.77
C PRO A 297 28.71 1.30 3.27
N GLY A 298 28.17 2.47 2.92
CA GLY A 298 28.02 2.94 1.56
C GLY A 298 26.86 2.32 0.78
N ARG A 299 26.70 2.82 -0.44
CA ARG A 299 25.70 2.35 -1.41
C ARG A 299 26.28 1.15 -2.18
N SER A 300 25.72 -0.04 -2.00
CA SER A 300 26.09 -1.21 -2.80
C SER A 300 25.59 -1.04 -4.23
N ALA A 301 26.34 -1.52 -5.23
CA ALA A 301 25.88 -1.57 -6.63
C ALA A 301 24.54 -2.32 -6.79
N SER A 302 24.28 -3.32 -5.93
CA SER A 302 23.01 -4.07 -5.90
C SER A 302 21.80 -3.28 -5.36
N THR A 303 22.03 -2.10 -4.76
CA THR A 303 20.96 -1.19 -4.34
C THR A 303 20.64 -0.12 -5.38
N VAL A 304 21.46 -0.04 -6.43
CA VAL A 304 21.24 0.87 -7.57
C VAL A 304 20.09 0.36 -8.45
N GLU A 305 19.68 -0.92 -8.33
CA GLU A 305 18.68 -1.55 -9.20
C GLU A 305 17.24 -1.04 -9.00
N LEU A 306 16.86 -0.55 -7.82
CA LEU A 306 15.51 0.01 -7.59
C LEU A 306 15.33 1.43 -8.14
N ASP A 307 16.44 2.15 -8.35
CA ASP A 307 16.51 3.50 -8.92
C ASP A 307 17.16 3.50 -10.32
N HIS A 308 17.41 2.31 -10.90
CA HIS A 308 18.19 2.21 -12.12
C HIS A 308 17.40 2.81 -13.30
N PRO A 309 17.99 3.72 -14.09
CA PRO A 309 17.38 4.24 -15.31
C PRO A 309 16.93 3.13 -16.25
N GLU A 310 17.59 1.97 -16.23
CA GLU A 310 17.26 0.80 -17.06
C GLU A 310 15.97 0.09 -16.60
N HIS A 311 15.65 0.07 -15.30
CA HIS A 311 14.39 -0.47 -14.78
C HIS A 311 13.23 0.50 -15.01
N ARG A 312 13.46 1.80 -14.80
CA ARG A 312 12.51 2.87 -15.16
C ARG A 312 12.23 2.84 -16.67
N LEU A 313 13.27 2.81 -17.49
CA LEU A 313 13.16 2.74 -18.95
C LEU A 313 12.52 1.43 -19.41
N GLY A 314 12.86 0.30 -18.79
CA GLY A 314 12.22 -0.99 -19.07
C GLY A 314 10.71 -0.97 -18.77
N ALA A 315 10.28 -0.31 -17.71
CA ALA A 315 8.86 -0.10 -17.41
C ALA A 315 8.20 0.84 -18.45
N LEU A 316 8.83 1.97 -18.79
CA LEU A 316 8.35 2.87 -19.83
C LEU A 316 8.19 2.16 -21.18
N VAL A 317 9.19 1.35 -21.58
CA VAL A 317 9.12 0.56 -22.83
C VAL A 317 7.97 -0.43 -22.82
N ARG A 318 7.76 -1.16 -21.71
CA ARG A 318 6.62 -2.09 -21.56
C ARG A 318 5.29 -1.34 -21.64
N MET A 319 5.15 -0.23 -20.92
CA MET A 319 3.93 0.58 -20.93
C MET A 319 3.64 1.16 -22.32
N ALA A 320 4.64 1.72 -23.00
CA ALA A 320 4.48 2.27 -24.34
C ALA A 320 4.05 1.19 -25.36
N ASN A 321 4.68 0.01 -25.31
CA ASN A 321 4.30 -1.13 -26.16
C ASN A 321 2.88 -1.62 -25.87
N GLN A 322 2.48 -1.69 -24.60
CA GLN A 322 1.13 -2.10 -24.20
C GLN A 322 0.07 -1.11 -24.68
N ILE A 323 0.30 0.19 -24.51
CA ILE A 323 -0.59 1.26 -25.01
C ILE A 323 -0.73 1.14 -26.53
N ALA A 324 0.40 1.00 -27.24
CA ALA A 324 0.40 0.85 -28.69
C ALA A 324 -0.38 -0.40 -29.16
N ARG A 325 -0.18 -1.55 -28.51
CA ARG A 325 -0.91 -2.78 -28.82
C ARG A 325 -2.40 -2.69 -28.51
N GLN A 326 -2.76 -2.01 -27.43
CA GLN A 326 -4.15 -1.81 -27.05
C GLN A 326 -4.90 -0.99 -28.09
N TRP A 327 -4.30 0.10 -28.58
CA TRP A 327 -4.89 0.90 -29.66
C TRP A 327 -4.82 0.21 -31.02
N ALA A 328 -3.81 -0.63 -31.27
CA ALA A 328 -3.74 -1.44 -32.50
C ALA A 328 -4.82 -2.54 -32.55
N ALA A 329 -5.27 -3.02 -31.40
CA ALA A 329 -6.37 -3.99 -31.31
C ALA A 329 -7.76 -3.33 -31.52
N ASP A 330 -7.86 -2.01 -31.35
CA ASP A 330 -9.08 -1.25 -31.62
C ASP A 330 -9.12 -0.79 -33.09
N SER A 331 -9.88 -1.52 -33.91
CA SER A 331 -10.03 -1.27 -35.35
C SER A 331 -10.68 0.09 -35.73
N SER A 332 -11.11 0.89 -34.74
CA SER A 332 -11.82 2.16 -34.96
C SER A 332 -10.93 3.40 -34.93
N ALA A 333 -9.69 3.30 -34.45
CA ALA A 333 -8.80 4.46 -34.25
C ALA A 333 -7.49 4.34 -35.05
N ASP A 334 -6.93 5.48 -35.49
CA ASP A 334 -5.53 5.54 -35.92
C ASP A 334 -4.64 5.30 -34.69
N ALA A 335 -4.18 4.06 -34.54
CA ALA A 335 -3.46 3.59 -33.37
C ALA A 335 -2.17 4.39 -33.09
N VAL A 336 -1.52 4.95 -34.12
CA VAL A 336 -0.37 5.84 -33.93
C VAL A 336 -0.81 7.15 -33.29
N SER A 337 -1.82 7.82 -33.85
CA SER A 337 -2.31 9.09 -33.33
C SER A 337 -2.93 8.96 -31.93
N ALA A 338 -3.60 7.85 -31.65
CA ALA A 338 -4.14 7.54 -30.31
C ALA A 338 -3.03 7.29 -29.29
N THR A 339 -1.96 6.59 -29.70
CA THR A 339 -0.77 6.38 -28.85
C THR A 339 -0.07 7.71 -28.56
N VAL A 340 0.12 8.58 -29.58
CA VAL A 340 0.67 9.94 -29.39
C VAL A 340 -0.16 10.74 -28.40
N TYR A 341 -1.47 10.80 -28.60
CA TYR A 341 -2.39 11.51 -27.71
C TYR A 341 -2.29 11.00 -26.28
N HIS A 342 -2.23 9.69 -26.09
CA HIS A 342 -2.12 9.09 -24.76
C HIS A 342 -0.80 9.47 -24.08
N LEU A 343 0.31 9.34 -24.79
CA LEU A 343 1.62 9.73 -24.26
C LEU A 343 1.65 11.22 -23.90
N GLU A 344 1.14 12.12 -24.74
CA GLU A 344 1.16 13.56 -24.46
C GLU A 344 0.28 13.99 -23.28
N ASN A 345 -0.87 13.33 -23.06
CA ASN A 345 -1.83 13.75 -22.04
C ASN A 345 -1.64 13.03 -20.69
N PHE A 346 -1.04 11.84 -20.69
CA PHE A 346 -0.99 11.00 -19.49
C PHE A 346 0.44 10.68 -19.03
N TRP A 347 1.47 11.01 -19.80
CA TRP A 347 2.86 10.82 -19.39
C TRP A 347 3.52 12.14 -19.01
N GLU A 348 4.25 12.13 -17.90
CA GLU A 348 5.09 13.25 -17.49
C GLU A 348 6.13 13.57 -18.57
N HIS A 349 6.57 14.83 -18.62
CA HIS A 349 7.55 15.29 -19.62
C HIS A 349 8.82 14.43 -19.62
N ASP A 350 9.37 14.14 -18.44
CA ASP A 350 10.60 13.36 -18.30
C ASP A 350 10.44 11.91 -18.81
N MET A 351 9.26 11.31 -18.63
CA MET A 351 8.96 9.96 -19.15
C MET A 351 8.96 9.93 -20.68
N ARG A 352 8.40 10.97 -21.31
CA ARG A 352 8.39 11.12 -22.77
C ARG A 352 9.79 11.37 -23.33
N VAL A 353 10.57 12.21 -22.66
CA VAL A 353 11.97 12.50 -23.01
C VAL A 353 12.83 11.24 -22.90
N ASP A 354 12.69 10.47 -21.83
CA ASP A 354 13.45 9.24 -21.60
C ASP A 354 13.10 8.17 -22.64
N LEU A 355 11.80 7.96 -22.95
CA LEU A 355 11.36 7.05 -24.00
C LEU A 355 11.87 7.48 -25.39
N ALA A 356 11.74 8.77 -25.73
CA ALA A 356 12.19 9.29 -27.02
C ALA A 356 13.70 9.13 -27.21
N ARG A 357 14.48 9.50 -26.19
CA ARG A 357 15.93 9.30 -26.19
C ARG A 357 16.31 7.83 -26.34
N ALA A 358 15.58 6.91 -25.70
CA ALA A 358 15.87 5.48 -25.79
C ALA A 358 15.58 4.91 -27.19
N VAL A 359 14.48 5.34 -27.82
CA VAL A 359 14.12 4.97 -29.20
C VAL A 359 15.13 5.53 -30.21
N ASP A 360 15.50 6.80 -30.09
CA ASP A 360 16.45 7.46 -31.01
C ASP A 360 17.87 6.87 -30.92
N THR A 361 18.28 6.45 -29.72
CA THR A 361 19.59 5.84 -29.49
C THR A 361 19.62 4.34 -29.80
N GLY A 362 18.46 3.72 -30.05
CA GLY A 362 18.34 2.27 -30.27
C GLY A 362 18.73 1.43 -29.04
N SER A 363 18.67 2.01 -27.84
CA SER A 363 19.07 1.36 -26.59
C SER A 363 18.03 0.37 -26.05
N VAL A 364 16.84 0.32 -26.65
CA VAL A 364 15.72 -0.54 -26.25
C VAL A 364 15.00 -1.14 -27.45
N THR A 365 14.33 -2.28 -27.26
CA THR A 365 13.43 -2.87 -28.26
C THR A 365 11.99 -2.47 -27.96
N VAL A 366 11.35 -1.75 -28.89
CA VAL A 366 9.96 -1.31 -28.83
C VAL A 366 9.22 -1.70 -30.10
N ASP A 367 7.89 -1.78 -30.05
CA ASP A 367 7.06 -2.11 -31.20
C ASP A 367 7.13 -0.97 -32.26
N ASP A 368 7.04 -1.31 -33.55
CA ASP A 368 7.15 -0.35 -34.66
C ASP A 368 6.17 0.84 -34.55
N LEU A 369 5.00 0.58 -33.96
CA LEU A 369 3.98 1.58 -33.70
C LEU A 369 4.43 2.61 -32.66
N VAL A 370 5.15 2.17 -31.61
CA VAL A 370 5.73 3.05 -30.59
C VAL A 370 6.82 3.92 -31.20
N ILE A 371 7.63 3.36 -32.10
CA ILE A 371 8.67 4.12 -32.81
C ILE A 371 8.02 5.26 -33.62
N GLU A 372 6.96 4.95 -34.36
CA GLU A 372 6.25 5.95 -35.17
C GLU A 372 5.48 6.98 -34.32
N ALA A 373 4.92 6.56 -33.18
CA ALA A 373 4.29 7.47 -32.23
C ALA A 373 5.33 8.41 -31.60
N VAL A 374 6.47 7.90 -31.15
CA VAL A 374 7.55 8.69 -30.55
C VAL A 374 8.08 9.76 -31.50
N ARG A 375 8.19 9.46 -32.80
CA ARG A 375 8.58 10.44 -33.83
C ARG A 375 7.59 11.59 -34.00
N ARG A 376 6.33 11.38 -33.61
CA ARG A 376 5.25 12.38 -33.70
C ARG A 376 4.98 13.10 -32.39
N LEU A 377 5.60 12.67 -31.28
CA LEU A 377 5.50 13.36 -30.00
C LEU A 377 6.17 14.74 -30.09
N THR A 378 5.52 15.76 -29.52
CA THR A 378 6.17 17.04 -29.27
C THR A 378 7.07 16.96 -28.03
N VAL A 379 8.26 16.36 -28.17
CA VAL A 379 9.22 16.16 -27.07
C VAL A 379 10.24 17.32 -26.93
N HIS A 380 10.20 18.29 -27.86
CA HIS A 380 11.17 19.40 -27.94
C HIS A 380 10.58 20.81 -27.75
N ALA A 381 9.39 20.93 -27.16
CA ALA A 381 8.77 22.23 -26.84
C ALA A 381 8.77 22.51 -25.33
#